data_AF-A0A3B8QDD9-F1
#
_entry.id   AF-A0A3B8QDD9-F1
#
_cell.length_a   1.000
_cell.length_b   1.000
_cell.length_c   1.000
_cell.angle_alpha   90.00
_cell.angle_beta   90.00
_cell.angle_gamma   90.00
#
_symmetry.space_group_name_H-M   'P 1'
#
loop_
_entity.id
_entity.type
_entity.pdbx_description
1 polymer ?
#
loop_
_entity_poly.entity_id
_entity_poly.type
_entity_poly.pdbx_seq_one_letter_code
_entity_poly.pdbx_strand_id
1 'polypeptide(L)' 'MADDELRLGGEKVLERLLEDEMRESFIDYSMSVIVQRALPDVRDGLKPVHRRILYAMGELGLSPGRGYKKSA' A
#
# COMPACT_ATOMS: atom_id res chain seq x y z
N MET A 1 20.62 25.91 -11.51
CA MET A 1 21.44 25.13 -12.46
C MET A 1 20.44 24.65 -13.50
N ALA A 2 20.69 24.99 -14.77
CA ALA A 2 19.69 25.05 -15.83
C ALA A 2 18.98 23.71 -16.05
N ASP A 3 17.66 23.77 -16.21
CA ASP A 3 16.82 22.67 -16.67
C ASP A 3 17.22 22.33 -18.12
N ASP A 4 17.95 21.24 -18.30
CA ASP A 4 18.35 20.71 -19.60
C ASP A 4 17.14 20.02 -20.24
N GLU A 5 16.27 20.82 -20.89
CA GLU A 5 15.13 20.31 -21.66
C GLU A 5 15.61 19.63 -22.95
N LEU A 6 15.92 18.34 -22.90
CA LEU A 6 16.12 17.50 -24.08
C LEU A 6 14.77 17.16 -24.73
N ARG A 7 14.35 17.99 -25.70
CA ARG A 7 13.13 17.77 -26.50
C ARG A 7 13.35 16.70 -27.58
N LEU A 8 13.10 15.44 -27.23
CA LEU A 8 12.82 14.38 -28.20
C LEU A 8 11.31 14.22 -28.36
N GLY A 9 10.78 14.72 -29.48
CA GLY A 9 9.44 14.41 -30.02
C GLY A 9 8.29 14.21 -29.01
N GLY A 10 7.60 15.29 -28.64
CA GLY A 10 6.22 15.22 -28.13
C GLY A 10 5.99 14.66 -26.71
N GLU A 11 6.98 14.00 -26.11
CA GLU A 11 6.88 13.47 -24.75
C GLU A 11 7.90 14.16 -23.84
N LYS A 12 7.43 14.68 -22.70
CA LYS A 12 8.31 15.24 -21.66
C LYS A 12 9.00 14.10 -20.95
N VAL A 13 10.18 13.72 -21.41
CA VAL A 13 11.06 12.79 -20.70
C VAL A 13 11.77 13.57 -19.60
N LEU A 14 11.46 13.25 -18.35
CA LEU A 14 12.19 13.78 -17.19
C LEU A 14 13.38 12.87 -16.94
N GLU A 15 14.59 13.37 -17.16
CA GLU A 15 15.78 12.65 -16.75
C GLU A 15 15.85 12.61 -15.21
N ARG A 16 16.03 11.41 -14.65
CA ARG A 16 16.28 11.19 -13.23
C ARG A 16 17.58 10.43 -13.03
N LEU A 17 18.34 10.85 -12.02
CA LEU A 17 19.52 10.11 -11.57
C LEU A 17 19.08 8.81 -10.91
N LEU A 18 19.70 7.69 -11.32
CA LEU A 18 19.37 6.36 -10.80
C LEU A 18 19.52 6.28 -9.27
N GLU A 19 20.55 6.91 -8.72
CA GLU A 19 20.83 6.90 -7.28
C GLU A 19 19.70 7.55 -6.46
N ASP A 20 19.17 8.66 -6.97
CA ASP A 20 18.07 9.39 -6.32
C ASP A 20 16.76 8.61 -6.43
N GLU A 21 16.45 8.06 -7.62
CA GLU A 21 15.27 7.23 -7.85
C GLU A 21 15.27 5.98 -6.96
N MET A 22 16.40 5.29 -6.88
CA MET A 22 16.51 4.07 -6.06
C MET A 22 16.34 4.35 -4.58
N ARG A 23 16.87 5.47 -4.09
CA ARG A 23 16.68 5.88 -2.69
C ARG A 23 15.22 6.22 -2.40
N GLU A 24 14.58 7.03 -3.24
CA GLU A 24 13.19 7.44 -3.06
C GLU A 24 12.25 6.24 -3.10
N SER A 25 12.33 5.43 -4.17
CA SER A 25 11.52 4.22 -4.32
C SER A 25 11.71 3.23 -3.17
N PHE A 26 12.94 3.08 -2.67
CA PHE A 26 13.21 2.20 -1.53
C PHE A 26 12.55 2.70 -0.25
N ILE A 27 12.65 4.00 0.04
CA ILE A 27 12.06 4.61 1.23
C ILE A 27 10.53 4.56 1.16
N ASP A 28 9.94 4.87 0.02
CA ASP A 28 8.48 4.85 -0.17
C ASP A 28 7.90 3.46 0.00
N TYR A 29 8.53 2.45 -0.61
CA TYR A 29 8.11 1.07 -0.44
C TYR A 29 8.29 0.62 1.02
N SER A 30 9.45 0.90 1.62
CA SER A 30 9.75 0.50 2.99
C SER A 30 8.76 1.11 3.99
N MET A 31 8.46 2.41 3.85
CA MET A 31 7.49 3.10 4.68
C MET A 31 6.09 2.50 4.52
N SER A 32 5.67 2.25 3.28
CA SER A 32 4.36 1.62 3.01
C SER A 32 4.24 0.25 3.68
N VAL A 33 5.30 -0.56 3.64
CA VAL A 33 5.33 -1.89 4.25
C VAL A 33 5.25 -1.80 5.78
N ILE A 34 6.06 -0.91 6.39
CA ILE A 34 6.10 -0.74 7.85
C ILE A 34 4.71 -0.35 8.37
N VAL A 35 4.11 0.68 7.78
CA VAL A 35 2.86 1.28 8.28
C VAL A 35 1.64 0.46 7.90
N GLN A 36 1.56 -0.06 6.67
CA GLN A 36 0.30 -0.61 6.13
C GLN A 36 0.26 -2.13 6.05
N ARG A 37 1.33 -2.83 6.40
CA ARG A 37 1.39 -4.30 6.25
C ARG A 37 2.03 -5.02 7.42
N ALA A 38 3.19 -4.55 7.86
CA ALA A 38 4.06 -5.30 8.76
C ALA A 38 3.66 -5.14 10.23
N LEU A 39 3.48 -3.90 10.70
CA LEU A 39 3.21 -3.61 12.11
C LEU A 39 1.70 -3.54 12.41
N PRO A 40 1.25 -4.12 13.54
CA PRO A 40 -0.13 -3.96 14.01
C PRO A 40 -0.34 -2.57 14.64
N ASP A 41 -1.58 -2.08 14.63
CA ASP A 41 -1.95 -0.87 15.37
C ASP A 41 -2.01 -1.17 16.88
N VAL A 42 -1.54 -0.24 17.71
CA VAL A 42 -1.51 -0.39 19.18
C VAL A 42 -2.90 -0.47 19.81
N ARG A 43 -3.92 0.12 19.18
CA ARG A 43 -5.29 0.21 19.73
C ARG A 43 -6.01 -1.14 19.74
N ASP A 44 -5.78 -1.93 18.70
CA ASP A 44 -6.50 -3.19 18.48
C ASP A 44 -5.57 -4.40 18.30
N GLY A 45 -4.26 -4.19 18.12
CA GLY A 45 -3.31 -5.25 17.81
C GLY A 45 -3.49 -5.87 16.43
N LEU A 46 -4.33 -5.28 15.56
CA LEU A 46 -4.70 -5.86 14.28
C LEU A 46 -3.89 -5.27 13.12
N LYS A 47 -3.45 -6.17 12.23
CA LYS A 47 -2.93 -5.78 10.91
C LYS A 47 -4.08 -5.32 10.00
N PRO A 48 -3.81 -4.45 9.00
CA PRO A 48 -4.84 -3.97 8.08
C PRO A 48 -5.62 -5.05 7.32
N VAL A 49 -5.06 -6.24 7.15
CA VAL A 49 -5.77 -7.37 6.52
C VAL A 49 -6.85 -7.96 7.44
N HIS A 50 -6.57 -8.11 8.74
CA HIS A 50 -7.52 -8.67 9.71
C HIS A 50 -8.71 -7.73 9.89
N ARG A 51 -8.46 -6.42 9.97
CA ARG A 51 -9.51 -5.41 10.09
C ARG A 51 -10.50 -5.47 8.92
N ARG A 52 -9.99 -5.63 7.69
CA ARG A 52 -10.82 -5.77 6.48
C ARG A 52 -11.64 -7.05 6.49
N ILE A 53 -11.05 -8.17 6.91
CA ILE A 53 -11.76 -9.46 7.02
C ILE A 53 -12.91 -9.36 8.03
N LEU A 54 -12.63 -8.88 9.25
CA LEU A 54 -13.62 -8.77 10.31
C LEU A 54 -14.74 -7.78 9.94
N TYR A 55 -14.39 -6.67 9.28
CA TYR A 55 -15.38 -5.72 8.77
C TYR A 55 -16.29 -6.37 7.72
N ALA A 56 -15.73 -7.05 6.73
CA ALA A 56 -16.52 -7.75 5.70
C ALA A 56 -17.39 -8.87 6.29
N MET A 57 -16.89 -9.60 7.28
CA MET A 57 -17.69 -10.61 8.00
C MET A 57 -18.88 -9.98 8.73
N GLY A 58 -18.71 -8.79 9.31
CA GLY A 58 -19.77 -8.00 9.91
C GLY A 58 -20.85 -7.61 8.89
N GLU A 59 -20.44 -7.05 7.75
CA GLU A 59 -21.35 -6.66 6.66
C GLU A 59 -22.12 -7.86 6.07
N LEU A 60 -21.48 -9.04 6.02
CA LEU A 60 -22.09 -10.28 5.54
C LEU A 60 -22.98 -10.98 6.59
N GLY A 61 -23.04 -10.44 7.82
CA GLY A 61 -23.83 -11.00 8.92
C GLY A 61 -23.32 -12.36 9.42
N LEU A 62 -22.02 -12.63 9.30
CA LEU A 62 -21.36 -13.87 9.74
C LEU A 62 -21.13 -13.88 11.26
N SER A 63 -22.22 -13.85 12.03
CA SER A 63 -22.16 -13.94 13.48
C SER A 63 -22.08 -15.39 13.96
N PRO A 64 -21.56 -15.65 15.18
CA PRO A 64 -21.38 -17.01 15.71
C PRO A 64 -22.66 -17.86 15.79
N GLY A 65 -23.84 -17.23 15.81
CA GLY A 65 -25.14 -17.92 15.86
C GLY A 65 -25.75 -18.28 14.50
N ARG A 66 -25.08 -17.96 13.39
CA ARG A 66 -25.57 -18.24 12.02
C ARG A 66 -24.89 -19.49 11.44
N GLY A 67 -25.53 -20.11 10.44
CA GLY A 67 -24.94 -21.24 9.72
C GLY A 67 -23.66 -20.85 8.96
N TYR A 68 -22.77 -21.81 8.78
CA TYR A 68 -21.49 -21.60 8.09
C TYR A 68 -21.70 -21.21 6.61
N LYS A 69 -20.98 -20.17 6.17
CA LYS A 69 -20.80 -19.87 4.74
C LYS A 69 -19.42 -20.31 4.29
N LYS A 70 -19.30 -20.63 3.00
CA LYS A 70 -18.02 -20.98 2.39
C LYS A 70 -17.14 -19.73 2.27
N SER A 71 -15.83 -19.94 2.30
CA SER A 71 -14.82 -18.88 2.28
C SER A 71 -14.57 -18.29 0.88
N ALA A 72 -15.07 -18.95 -0.17
CA ALA A 72 -14.87 -18.61 -1.57
C ALA A 72 -16.22 -18.37 -2.26
#